data_AF-A0AAV5VSV4-F1
#
_entry.id   AF-A0AAV5VSV4-F1
#
_cell.length_a   1.000
_cell.length_b   1.000
_cell.length_c   1.000
_cell.angle_alpha   90.00
_cell.angle_beta   90.00
_cell.angle_gamma   90.00
#
_symmetry.space_group_name_H-M   'P 1'
#
loop_
_entity.id
_entity.type
_entity.pdbx_description
1 polymer ?
#
loop_
_entity_poly.entity_id
_entity_poly.type
_entity_poly.pdbx_seq_one_letter_code
_entity_poly.pdbx_strand_id
1 'polypeptide(L)'
;CFKENGQDEIEIGDADSESFTTLLNLLHKKRTSLNKENLMDVLHLAHRFDIKRVIAKCKHSLLSKKKEYLLCEQLIAADRYGLKTVQKKSLRRLEESDDIRTRVVELRESKYWSEYSHQMKSRIFEALR
;
A
#
# COMPACT_ATOMS: atom_id res chain seq x y z
N CYS A 1 -21.01 -10.13 -23.49
CA CYS A 1 -19.96 -9.24 -24.04
C CYS A 1 -19.81 -8.04 -23.12
N PHE A 2 -18.58 -7.57 -22.89
CA PHE A 2 -18.33 -6.32 -22.16
C PHE A 2 -18.80 -5.14 -23.02
N LYS A 3 -19.37 -4.10 -22.39
CA LYS A 3 -19.87 -2.91 -23.10
C LYS A 3 -18.76 -2.16 -23.86
N GLU A 4 -17.52 -2.33 -23.41
CA GLU A 4 -16.32 -1.72 -23.97
C GLU A 4 -15.86 -2.38 -25.29
N ASN A 5 -16.42 -3.52 -25.65
CA ASN A 5 -15.98 -4.26 -26.83
C ASN A 5 -16.34 -3.50 -28.13
N GLY A 6 -15.31 -3.03 -28.84
CA GLY A 6 -15.45 -2.24 -30.07
C GLY A 6 -15.41 -0.73 -29.86
N GLN A 7 -15.11 -0.25 -28.64
CA GLN A 7 -14.81 1.16 -28.40
C GLN A 7 -13.30 1.40 -28.57
N ASP A 8 -12.93 2.45 -29.31
CA ASP A 8 -11.53 2.87 -29.48
C ASP A 8 -10.97 3.59 -28.24
N GLU A 9 -11.86 4.13 -27.40
CA GLU A 9 -11.54 4.87 -26.19
C GLU A 9 -12.35 4.34 -25.00
N ILE A 10 -11.69 4.23 -23.84
CA ILE A 10 -12.31 3.83 -22.58
C ILE A 10 -11.93 4.87 -21.53
N GLU A 11 -12.93 5.50 -20.94
CA GLU A 11 -12.75 6.42 -19.82
C GLU A 11 -12.46 5.64 -18.54
N ILE A 12 -11.39 6.01 -17.85
CA ILE A 12 -11.04 5.47 -16.54
C ILE A 12 -11.37 6.53 -15.48
N GLY A 13 -12.57 6.46 -14.93
CA GLY A 13 -12.98 7.34 -13.82
C GLY A 13 -12.18 7.07 -12.54
N ASP A 14 -12.06 8.07 -11.66
CA ASP A 14 -11.38 7.99 -10.35
C ASP A 14 -9.93 7.48 -10.41
N ALA A 15 -9.20 7.83 -11.47
CA ALA A 15 -7.77 7.58 -11.59
C ALA A 15 -7.05 8.89 -11.91
N ASP A 16 -6.07 9.27 -11.10
CA ASP A 16 -5.24 10.41 -11.44
C ASP A 16 -4.31 10.04 -12.62
N SER A 17 -4.13 10.99 -13.53
CA SER A 17 -3.37 10.77 -14.77
C SER A 17 -1.90 10.45 -14.50
N GLU A 18 -1.30 11.01 -13.45
CA GLU A 18 0.12 10.84 -13.13
C GLU A 18 0.41 9.43 -12.57
N SER A 19 -0.41 8.94 -11.64
CA SER A 19 -0.27 7.57 -11.13
C SER A 19 -0.64 6.54 -12.16
N PHE A 20 -1.64 6.81 -13.03
CA PHE A 20 -1.95 5.91 -14.13
C PHE A 20 -0.81 5.84 -15.14
N THR A 21 -0.21 6.98 -15.49
CA THR A 21 0.99 7.03 -16.33
C THR A 21 2.16 6.28 -15.68
N THR A 22 2.34 6.45 -14.36
CA THR A 22 3.36 5.73 -13.59
C THR A 22 3.11 4.22 -13.63
N LEU A 23 1.87 3.78 -13.44
CA LEU A 23 1.47 2.37 -13.54
C LEU A 23 1.80 1.79 -14.92
N LEU A 24 1.43 2.48 -16.01
CA LEU A 24 1.74 2.05 -17.38
C LEU A 24 3.25 1.96 -17.61
N ASN A 25 4.01 2.95 -17.16
CA ASN A 25 5.47 2.93 -17.28
C ASN A 25 6.09 1.75 -16.53
N LEU A 26 5.58 1.42 -15.34
CA LEU A 26 6.01 0.26 -14.58
C LEU A 26 5.66 -1.06 -15.27
N LEU A 27 4.48 -1.14 -15.89
CA LEU A 27 4.02 -2.31 -16.64
C LEU A 27 4.89 -2.56 -17.88
N HIS A 28 5.18 -1.50 -18.65
CA HIS A 28 6.02 -1.53 -19.84
C HIS A 28 7.53 -1.52 -19.55
N LYS A 29 7.94 -1.68 -18.28
CA LYS A 29 9.35 -1.72 -17.84
C LYS A 29 10.16 -0.47 -18.22
N LYS A 30 9.50 0.67 -18.36
CA LYS A 30 10.18 1.96 -18.55
C LYS A 30 10.90 2.37 -17.25
N ARG A 31 11.88 3.27 -17.36
CA ARG A 31 12.63 3.78 -16.21
C ARG A 31 11.73 4.68 -15.36
N THR A 32 11.04 4.07 -14.40
CA THR A 32 10.18 4.77 -13.44
C THR A 32 10.34 4.14 -12.06
N SER A 33 10.30 4.99 -11.03
CA SER A 33 10.52 4.59 -9.63
C SER A 33 9.30 4.90 -8.77
N LEU A 34 9.02 4.01 -7.81
CA LEU A 34 8.04 4.24 -6.77
C LEU A 34 8.65 5.10 -5.67
N ASN A 35 7.95 6.10 -5.17
CA ASN A 35 8.38 6.96 -4.05
C ASN A 35 7.25 7.06 -3.01
N LYS A 36 7.41 7.93 -2.00
CA LYS A 36 6.40 8.09 -0.94
C LYS A 36 5.11 8.74 -1.45
N GLU A 37 5.20 9.56 -2.48
CA GLU A 37 4.08 10.31 -3.06
C GLU A 37 3.20 9.40 -3.91
N ASN A 38 3.79 8.60 -4.81
CA ASN A 38 3.03 7.84 -5.80
C ASN A 38 2.71 6.39 -5.41
N LEU A 39 3.34 5.83 -4.37
CA LEU A 39 3.24 4.39 -4.12
C LEU A 39 1.81 3.95 -3.79
N MET A 40 1.09 4.73 -2.99
CA MET A 40 -0.25 4.35 -2.54
C MET A 40 -1.26 4.39 -3.69
N ASP A 41 -1.17 5.40 -4.55
CA ASP A 41 -2.06 5.57 -5.70
C ASP A 41 -1.75 4.54 -6.80
N VAL A 42 -0.47 4.29 -7.07
CA VAL A 42 -0.06 3.22 -7.98
C VAL A 42 -0.48 1.84 -7.45
N LEU A 43 -0.37 1.60 -6.14
CA LEU A 43 -0.84 0.36 -5.53
C LEU A 43 -2.37 0.24 -5.62
N HIS A 44 -3.11 1.34 -5.42
CA HIS A 44 -4.55 1.39 -5.59
C HIS A 44 -4.95 0.96 -7.01
N LEU A 45 -4.38 1.61 -8.03
CA LEU A 45 -4.66 1.30 -9.43
C LEU A 45 -4.22 -0.12 -9.81
N ALA A 46 -3.05 -0.55 -9.35
CA ALA A 46 -2.57 -1.91 -9.59
C ALA A 46 -3.51 -2.97 -8.98
N HIS A 47 -4.10 -2.69 -7.82
CA HIS A 47 -5.11 -3.56 -7.22
C HIS A 47 -6.42 -3.52 -8.00
N ARG A 48 -6.89 -2.33 -8.38
CA ARG A 48 -8.12 -2.13 -9.19
C ARG A 48 -8.08 -2.90 -10.51
N PHE A 49 -6.93 -2.91 -11.19
CA PHE A 49 -6.73 -3.57 -12.48
C PHE A 49 -6.11 -4.99 -12.38
N ASP A 50 -6.00 -5.57 -11.18
CA ASP A 50 -5.36 -6.88 -10.91
C ASP A 50 -3.96 -7.04 -11.55
N ILE A 51 -3.14 -5.98 -11.53
CA ILE A 51 -1.79 -5.98 -12.11
C ILE A 51 -0.79 -6.53 -11.08
N LYS A 52 -0.80 -7.85 -10.91
CA LYS A 52 -0.01 -8.60 -9.91
C LYS A 52 1.48 -8.25 -9.89
N ARG A 53 2.08 -8.01 -11.05
CA ARG A 53 3.49 -7.61 -11.19
C ARG A 53 3.78 -6.27 -10.49
N VAL A 54 2.89 -5.29 -10.64
CA VAL A 54 3.07 -3.97 -10.02
C VAL A 54 2.77 -4.03 -8.53
N ILE A 55 1.73 -4.78 -8.11
CA ILE A 55 1.46 -5.06 -6.69
C ILE A 55 2.69 -5.65 -6.01
N ALA A 56 3.38 -6.61 -6.65
CA ALA A 56 4.61 -7.20 -6.12
C ALA A 56 5.74 -6.17 -5.97
N LYS A 57 5.87 -5.25 -6.94
CA LYS A 57 6.86 -4.16 -6.87
C LYS A 57 6.56 -3.18 -5.74
N CYS A 58 5.29 -2.81 -5.54
CA CYS A 58 4.86 -1.97 -4.42
C CYS A 58 5.12 -2.65 -3.07
N LYS A 59 4.79 -3.94 -2.92
CA LYS A 59 5.13 -4.73 -1.71
C LYS A 59 6.63 -4.69 -1.41
N HIS A 60 7.47 -4.87 -2.44
CA HIS A 60 8.92 -4.80 -2.28
C HIS A 60 9.39 -3.41 -1.85
N SER A 61 8.83 -2.35 -2.44
CA SER A 61 9.16 -0.96 -2.09
C SER A 61 8.77 -0.63 -0.64
N LEU A 62 7.56 -1.01 -0.21
CA LEU A 62 7.08 -0.82 1.17
C LEU A 62 8.00 -1.47 2.20
N LEU A 63 8.55 -2.63 1.90
CA LEU A 63 9.44 -3.39 2.79
C LEU A 63 10.93 -3.06 2.61
N SER A 64 11.27 -2.18 1.67
CA SER A 64 12.65 -1.82 1.39
C SER A 64 13.21 -0.94 2.50
N LYS A 65 14.37 -1.34 3.05
CA LYS A 65 15.12 -0.53 4.01
C LYS A 65 15.56 0.82 3.43
N LYS A 66 15.66 0.95 2.10
CA LYS A 66 16.15 2.17 1.43
C LYS A 66 15.10 3.27 1.25
N LYS A 67 13.80 2.94 1.38
CA LYS A 67 12.69 3.87 1.05
C LYS A 67 12.03 4.49 2.28
N GLU A 68 12.41 4.03 3.48
CA GLU A 68 11.99 4.57 4.78
C GLU A 68 10.49 4.87 4.91
N TYR A 69 9.64 3.93 4.47
CA TYR A 69 8.20 4.03 4.73
C TYR A 69 7.90 3.89 6.23
N LEU A 70 7.03 4.75 6.72
CA LEU A 70 6.54 4.73 8.09
C LEU A 70 5.77 3.43 8.33
N LEU A 71 5.73 3.00 9.59
CA LEU A 71 5.00 1.78 9.95
C LEU A 71 3.50 1.91 9.65
N CYS A 72 2.92 3.10 9.85
CA CYS A 72 1.53 3.35 9.52
C CYS A 72 1.25 3.18 8.01
N GLU A 73 2.12 3.68 7.14
CA GLU A 73 1.99 3.54 5.67
C GLU A 73 2.02 2.08 5.23
N GLN A 74 2.91 1.28 5.84
CA GLN A 74 2.97 -0.15 5.55
C GLN A 74 1.74 -0.92 6.03
N LEU A 75 1.30 -0.64 7.26
CA LEU A 75 0.14 -1.32 7.85
C LEU A 75 -1.13 -0.95 7.11
N ILE A 76 -1.35 0.32 6.74
CA ILE A 76 -2.59 0.74 6.06
C ILE A 76 -2.64 0.16 4.65
N ALA A 77 -1.52 0.11 3.94
CA ALA A 77 -1.44 -0.57 2.65
C ALA A 77 -1.73 -2.07 2.79
N ALA A 78 -1.20 -2.70 3.84
CA ALA A 78 -1.41 -4.12 4.06
C ALA A 78 -2.85 -4.46 4.43
N ASP A 79 -3.50 -3.60 5.22
CA ASP A 79 -4.90 -3.73 5.61
C ASP A 79 -5.83 -3.57 4.40
N ARG A 80 -5.72 -2.45 3.67
CA ARG A 80 -6.60 -2.12 2.54
C ARG A 80 -6.52 -3.11 1.39
N TYR A 81 -5.32 -3.57 1.08
CA TYR A 81 -5.06 -4.39 -0.12
C TYR A 81 -4.73 -5.85 0.21
N GLY A 82 -4.97 -6.29 1.45
CA GLY A 82 -4.76 -7.68 1.88
C GLY A 82 -3.31 -8.17 1.71
N LEU A 83 -2.31 -7.30 1.89
CA LEU A 83 -0.90 -7.62 1.65
C LEU A 83 -0.30 -8.39 2.84
N LYS A 84 -0.69 -9.66 3.01
CA LYS A 84 -0.34 -10.53 4.15
C LYS A 84 1.15 -10.49 4.55
N THR A 85 2.06 -10.51 3.57
CA THR A 85 3.52 -10.47 3.84
C THR A 85 3.98 -9.13 4.40
N VAL A 86 3.39 -8.02 3.93
CA VAL A 86 3.69 -6.69 4.47
C VAL A 86 3.15 -6.60 5.89
N GLN A 87 1.89 -6.99 6.10
CA GLN A 87 1.28 -7.02 7.44
C GLN A 87 2.12 -7.81 8.43
N LYS A 88 2.49 -9.07 8.09
CA LYS A 88 3.29 -9.92 8.98
C LYS A 88 4.62 -9.27 9.35
N LYS A 89 5.35 -8.71 8.38
CA LYS A 89 6.66 -8.09 8.64
C LYS A 89 6.56 -6.78 9.42
N SER A 90 5.54 -5.98 9.13
CA SER A 90 5.32 -4.69 9.80
C SER A 90 4.84 -4.88 11.24
N LEU A 91 3.93 -5.84 11.51
CA LEU A 91 3.55 -6.19 12.88
C LEU A 91 4.72 -6.78 13.67
N ARG A 92 5.51 -7.67 13.07
CA ARG A 92 6.72 -8.19 13.74
C ARG A 92 7.70 -7.06 14.10
N ARG A 93 7.88 -6.08 13.21
CA ARG A 93 8.71 -4.89 13.49
C ARG A 93 8.14 -4.01 14.62
N LEU A 94 6.82 -4.01 14.82
CA LEU A 94 6.18 -3.34 15.95
C LEU A 94 6.46 -4.10 17.25
N GLU A 95 6.27 -5.42 17.23
CA GLU A 95 6.53 -6.34 18.36
C GLU A 95 8.00 -6.33 18.80
N GLU A 96 8.93 -6.27 17.86
CA GLU A 96 10.38 -6.23 18.09
C GLU A 96 10.90 -4.83 18.51
N SER A 97 10.03 -3.84 18.70
CA SER A 97 10.42 -2.47 19.05
C SER A 97 10.69 -2.33 20.55
N ASP A 98 11.85 -1.77 20.92
CA ASP A 98 12.23 -1.51 22.32
C ASP A 98 11.21 -0.62 23.06
N ASP A 99 10.56 0.30 22.33
CA ASP A 99 9.48 1.14 22.85
C ASP A 99 8.17 0.97 22.07
N ILE A 100 7.57 -0.20 22.22
CA ILE A 100 6.30 -0.54 21.56
C ILE A 100 5.15 0.41 21.94
N ARG A 101 5.13 0.96 23.15
CA ARG A 101 4.04 1.85 23.61
C ARG A 101 4.07 3.16 22.82
N THR A 102 5.24 3.77 22.68
CA THR A 102 5.41 4.98 21.85
C THR A 102 5.00 4.70 20.41
N ARG A 103 5.40 3.56 19.84
CA ARG A 103 5.03 3.19 18.47
C ARG A 103 3.52 3.05 18.28
N VAL A 104 2.80 2.48 19.25
CA VAL A 104 1.34 2.39 19.18
C VAL A 104 0.70 3.77 19.31
N VAL A 105 1.24 4.68 20.12
CA VAL A 105 0.78 6.08 20.18
C VAL A 105 0.95 6.78 18.82
N GLU A 106 2.14 6.67 18.21
CA GLU A 106 2.39 7.23 16.87
C GLU A 106 1.41 6.67 15.81
N LEU A 107 1.09 5.37 15.88
CA LEU A 107 0.10 4.76 14.99
C LEU A 107 -1.30 5.35 15.20
N ARG A 108 -1.70 5.60 16.45
CA ARG A 108 -2.99 6.20 16.81
C ARG A 108 -3.12 7.66 16.41
N GLU A 109 -2.03 8.40 16.44
CA GLU A 109 -1.96 9.81 16.03
C GLU A 109 -1.80 9.97 14.51
N SER A 110 -1.42 8.89 13.81
CA SER A 110 -1.29 8.94 12.36
C SER A 110 -2.62 9.22 11.66
N LYS A 111 -2.56 9.92 10.52
CA LYS A 111 -3.72 10.20 9.67
C LYS A 111 -4.51 8.97 9.23
N TYR A 112 -3.90 7.78 9.27
CA TYR A 112 -4.49 6.52 8.83
C TYR A 112 -5.25 5.77 9.94
N TRP A 113 -5.18 6.21 11.21
CA TRP A 113 -5.73 5.43 12.32
C TRP A 113 -7.23 5.16 12.18
N SER A 114 -7.99 6.18 11.79
CA SER A 114 -9.43 6.07 11.55
C SER A 114 -9.75 5.07 10.43
N GLU A 115 -8.88 4.98 9.43
CA GLU A 115 -9.05 4.17 8.22
C GLU A 115 -8.67 2.69 8.39
N TYR A 116 -7.98 2.32 9.48
CA TYR A 116 -7.75 0.91 9.78
C TYR A 116 -9.04 0.16 10.08
N SER A 117 -9.10 -1.07 9.57
CA SER A 117 -10.10 -2.06 9.94
C SER A 117 -10.04 -2.37 11.43
N HIS A 118 -11.18 -2.82 11.98
CA HIS A 118 -11.23 -3.30 13.36
C HIS A 118 -10.24 -4.45 13.61
N GLN A 119 -10.08 -5.37 12.65
CA GLN A 119 -9.09 -6.43 12.72
C GLN A 119 -7.67 -5.88 12.85
N MET A 120 -7.27 -4.90 12.04
CA MET A 120 -5.93 -4.33 12.13
C MET A 120 -5.69 -3.64 13.46
N LYS A 121 -6.67 -2.86 13.94
CA LYS A 121 -6.62 -2.22 15.27
C LYS A 121 -6.43 -3.26 16.38
N SER A 122 -7.18 -4.37 16.36
CA SER A 122 -7.02 -5.47 17.32
C SER A 122 -5.60 -6.01 17.32
N ARG A 123 -5.04 -6.30 16.15
CA ARG A 123 -3.68 -6.85 16.02
C ARG A 123 -2.60 -5.88 16.52
N ILE A 124 -2.78 -4.58 16.31
CA ILE A 124 -1.88 -3.55 16.84
C ILE A 124 -1.92 -3.53 18.37
N PHE A 125 -3.10 -3.67 18.99
CA PHE A 125 -3.23 -3.73 20.44
C PHE A 125 -2.77 -5.07 21.05
N GLU A 126 -2.92 -6.18 20.32
CA GLU A 126 -2.38 -7.48 20.71
C GLU A 126 -0.86 -7.45 20.86
N ALA A 127 -0.16 -6.63 20.08
CA ALA A 127 1.28 -6.48 20.18
C ALA A 127 1.74 -5.89 21.54
N LEU A 128 0.86 -5.18 22.27
CA LEU A 128 1.16 -4.62 23.60
C LEU A 128 1.09 -5.64 24.75
N ARG A 129 0.59 -6.85 24.50
CA ARG A 129 0.44 -7.89 25.53
C ARG A 129 1.73 -8.64 25.76
#